data_AF-A0A9J9KLD0-F1
#
_entry.id   AF-A0A9J9KLD0-F1
#
_cell.length_a   1.000
_cell.length_b   1.000
_cell.length_c   1.000
_cell.angle_alpha   90.00
_cell.angle_beta   90.00
_cell.angle_gamma   90.00
#
_symmetry.space_group_name_H-M   'P 1'
#
loop_
_entity.id
_entity.type
_entity.pdbx_description
1 polymer ?
#
loop_
_entity_poly.entity_id
_entity_poly.type
_entity_poly.pdbx_seq_one_letter_code
_entity_poly.pdbx_strand_id
1 'polypeptide(L)'
;MVDKLPKARRKALIQLESILGNECYNASIQNYGPGGIREADGRAFRYPLMVRLSDQEKQKIRDHSVPDNISDEALRSGYYAFGANQLDVMTALERMLRYLEKHHGLIIK
;
A
#
# COMPACT_ATOMS: atom_id res chain seq x y z
N MET A 1 11.53 -0.86 -21.45
CA MET A 1 10.40 0.05 -21.18
C MET A 1 9.43 -0.70 -20.29
N VAL A 2 9.13 -0.19 -19.10
CA VAL A 2 8.11 -0.80 -18.22
C VAL A 2 6.74 -0.47 -18.81
N ASP A 3 5.91 -1.48 -19.02
CA ASP A 3 4.56 -1.27 -19.57
C ASP A 3 3.69 -0.46 -18.61
N LYS A 4 3.06 0.58 -19.18
CA LYS A 4 2.10 1.45 -18.48
C LYS A 4 0.95 0.60 -17.94
N LEU A 5 0.55 0.84 -16.70
CA LEU A 5 -0.57 0.14 -16.10
C LEU A 5 -1.88 0.65 -16.71
N PRO A 6 -2.80 -0.25 -17.10
CA PRO A 6 -4.18 0.15 -17.39
C PRO A 6 -4.77 0.91 -16.19
N LYS A 7 -5.52 2.00 -16.46
CA LYS A 7 -6.07 2.88 -15.41
C LYS A 7 -6.84 2.10 -14.33
N ALA A 8 -7.68 1.16 -14.76
CA ALA A 8 -8.46 0.31 -13.87
C ALA A 8 -7.58 -0.52 -12.93
N ARG A 9 -6.53 -1.14 -13.47
CA ARG A 9 -5.57 -1.93 -12.70
C ARG A 9 -4.78 -1.08 -11.72
N ARG A 10 -4.31 0.10 -12.14
CA ARG A 10 -3.63 1.04 -11.24
C ARG A 10 -4.53 1.42 -10.06
N LYS A 11 -5.79 1.76 -10.33
CA LYS A 11 -6.79 2.09 -9.30
C LYS A 11 -7.03 0.92 -8.35
N ALA A 12 -7.22 -0.29 -8.89
CA ALA A 12 -7.41 -1.50 -8.08
C ALA A 12 -6.22 -1.76 -7.15
N LEU A 13 -4.99 -1.64 -7.66
CA LEU A 13 -3.77 -1.82 -6.86
C LEU A 13 -3.68 -0.82 -5.71
N ILE A 14 -3.94 0.47 -5.96
CA ILE A 14 -3.93 1.52 -4.93
C ILE A 14 -5.02 1.24 -3.88
N GLN A 15 -6.20 0.81 -4.29
CA GLN A 15 -7.29 0.50 -3.37
C GLN A 15 -6.99 -0.72 -2.50
N LEU A 16 -6.47 -1.80 -3.10
CA LEU A 16 -6.09 -3.00 -2.38
C LEU A 16 -4.93 -2.76 -1.40
N GLU A 17 -3.95 -1.94 -1.79
CA GLU A 17 -2.88 -1.53 -0.89
C GLU A 17 -3.44 -0.68 0.26
N SER A 18 -4.38 0.23 0.00
CA SER A 18 -5.02 1.02 1.06
C SER A 18 -5.76 0.14 2.06
N ILE A 19 -6.51 -0.87 1.57
CA ILE A 19 -7.16 -1.88 2.43
C ILE A 19 -6.10 -2.60 3.26
N LEU A 20 -5.06 -3.17 2.64
CA LEU A 20 -4.02 -3.91 3.34
C LEU A 20 -3.28 -3.05 4.38
N GLY A 21 -2.95 -1.81 4.03
CA GLY A 21 -2.22 -0.90 4.90
C GLY A 21 -2.99 -0.53 6.15
N ASN A 22 -4.33 -0.41 6.05
CA ASN A 22 -5.21 -0.12 7.19
C ASN A 22 -5.34 -1.29 8.18
N GLU A 23 -5.04 -2.52 7.76
CA GLU A 23 -5.08 -3.72 8.60
C GLU A 23 -3.76 -3.96 9.35
N CYS A 24 -2.96 -2.91 9.55
CA CYS A 24 -1.69 -3.03 10.28
C CYS A 24 -1.87 -2.78 11.78
N TYR A 25 -1.52 -3.78 12.58
CA TYR A 25 -1.54 -3.69 14.04
C TYR A 25 -0.20 -3.19 14.61
N ASN A 26 -0.25 -2.23 15.53
CA ASN A 26 0.91 -1.76 16.28
C ASN A 26 0.63 -1.76 17.79
N ALA A 27 1.22 -2.73 18.50
CA ALA A 27 1.06 -2.90 19.94
C ALA A 27 1.59 -1.72 20.78
N SER A 28 2.46 -0.89 20.20
CA SER A 28 3.14 0.22 20.89
C SER A 28 2.38 1.55 20.78
N ILE A 29 1.31 1.64 19.99
CA ILE A 29 0.49 2.85 19.91
C ILE A 29 -0.35 2.96 21.19
N GLN A 30 -0.12 4.02 21.98
CA GLN A 30 -0.97 4.31 23.14
C GLN A 30 -2.40 4.63 22.66
N ASN A 31 -3.37 3.89 23.20
CA ASN A 31 -4.80 4.01 22.90
C ASN A 31 -5.51 4.96 23.88
N TYR A 32 -4.85 6.03 24.29
CA TYR A 32 -5.39 7.01 25.23
C TYR A 32 -5.44 8.38 24.57
N GLY A 33 -6.64 8.95 24.49
CA GLY A 33 -6.87 10.33 24.05
C GLY A 33 -6.57 11.36 25.15
N PRO A 34 -6.71 12.67 24.87
CA PRO A 34 -6.60 13.72 25.88
C PRO A 34 -7.50 13.43 27.09
N GLY A 35 -6.97 13.49 28.31
CA GLY A 35 -7.71 13.20 29.54
C GLY A 35 -7.74 11.73 29.96
N GLY A 36 -6.96 10.84 29.32
CA GLY A 36 -6.83 9.44 29.75
C GLY A 36 -8.01 8.55 29.35
N ILE A 37 -8.84 9.00 28.42
CA ILE A 37 -9.95 8.20 27.88
C ILE A 37 -9.35 7.10 26.98
N ARG A 38 -9.67 5.84 27.31
CA ARG A 38 -9.29 4.68 26.50
C ARG A 38 -10.08 4.69 25.20
N GLU A 39 -9.42 4.98 24.09
CA GLU A 39 -9.96 4.80 22.74
C GLU A 39 -9.81 3.31 22.39
N ALA A 40 -10.82 2.52 22.78
CA ALA A 40 -10.80 1.05 22.77
C ALA A 40 -10.53 0.45 21.38
N ASP A 41 -10.77 1.20 20.30
CA ASP A 41 -10.58 0.78 18.91
C ASP A 41 -9.17 1.06 18.37
N GLY A 42 -8.23 1.40 19.26
CA GLY A 42 -6.81 1.52 19.02
C GLY A 42 -6.43 2.09 17.67
N ARG A 43 -6.40 3.43 17.58
CA ARG A 43 -5.99 4.23 16.41
C ARG A 43 -5.62 3.39 15.19
N ALA A 44 -6.58 3.20 14.29
CA ALA A 44 -6.34 2.60 12.99
C ALA A 44 -5.11 3.29 12.35
N PHE A 45 -4.04 2.53 12.20
CA PHE A 45 -2.79 3.03 11.65
C PHE A 45 -2.55 2.40 10.30
N ARG A 46 -2.66 3.21 9.24
CA ARG A 46 -2.22 2.78 7.93
C ARG A 46 -0.71 2.62 7.92
N TYR A 47 -0.21 1.43 7.59
CA TYR A 47 1.21 1.25 7.38
C TYR A 47 1.68 2.06 6.16
N PRO A 48 2.74 2.89 6.28
CA PRO A 48 3.14 3.75 5.20
C PRO A 48 3.76 2.96 4.05
N LEU A 49 3.28 3.23 2.84
CA LEU A 49 3.85 2.70 1.61
C LEU A 49 5.13 3.46 1.26
N MET A 50 6.23 2.75 1.06
CA MET A 50 7.47 3.31 0.53
C MET A 50 7.52 3.04 -0.97
N VAL A 51 7.86 4.04 -1.78
CA VAL A 51 8.10 3.88 -3.22
C VAL A 51 9.52 4.35 -3.57
N ARG A 52 10.08 3.77 -4.63
CA ARG A 52 11.37 4.16 -5.21
C ARG A 52 11.09 5.04 -6.42
N LEU A 53 11.59 6.27 -6.39
CA LEU A 53 11.45 7.24 -7.48
C LEU A 53 12.55 7.01 -8.53
N SER A 54 12.40 7.63 -9.70
CA SER A 54 13.30 7.46 -10.85
C SER A 54 14.73 7.98 -10.62
N ASP A 55 14.88 8.92 -9.69
CA ASP A 55 16.14 9.51 -9.22
C ASP A 55 16.80 8.70 -8.09
N GLN A 56 16.31 7.49 -7.82
CA GLN A 56 16.70 6.63 -6.70
C GLN A 56 16.33 7.18 -5.31
N GLU A 57 15.59 8.29 -5.24
CA GLU A 57 15.02 8.75 -3.98
C GLU A 57 13.89 7.83 -3.51
N LYS A 58 13.62 7.87 -2.21
CA LYS A 58 12.52 7.11 -1.60
C LYS A 58 11.47 8.08 -1.10
N GLN A 59 10.23 7.87 -1.53
CA GLN A 59 9.10 8.62 -1.03
C GLN A 59 8.25 7.76 -0.09
N LYS A 60 7.87 8.33 1.04
CA LYS A 60 6.97 7.71 2.01
C LYS A 60 5.56 8.27 1.83
N ILE A 61 4.60 7.41 1.52
CA ILE A 61 3.19 7.74 1.31
C ILE A 61 2.41 7.30 2.55
N ARG A 62 1.99 8.26 3.36
CA ARG A 62 1.19 8.02 4.57
C ARG A 62 -0.32 8.07 4.30
N ASP A 63 -0.72 8.85 3.31
CA ASP A 63 -2.12 9.06 2.95
C ASP A 63 -2.78 7.78 2.42
N HIS A 64 -4.11 7.70 2.52
CA HIS A 64 -4.91 6.59 2.00
C HIS A 64 -4.94 6.53 0.45
N SER A 65 -4.34 7.52 -0.20
CA SER A 65 -4.22 7.62 -1.65
C SER A 65 -2.77 7.80 -2.08
N VAL A 66 -2.39 7.15 -3.17
CA VAL A 66 -1.11 7.40 -3.85
C VAL A 66 -1.24 8.66 -4.71
N PRO A 67 -0.33 9.64 -4.58
CA PRO A 67 -0.34 10.84 -5.40
C PRO A 67 -0.28 10.56 -6.91
N ASP A 68 -0.95 11.39 -7.72
CA ASP A 68 -1.05 11.22 -9.17
C ASP A 68 0.30 11.34 -9.91
N ASN A 69 1.28 12.04 -9.31
CA ASN A 69 2.62 12.20 -9.87
C ASN A 69 3.51 10.95 -9.69
N ILE A 70 3.08 9.93 -8.96
CA ILE A 70 3.82 8.67 -8.82
C ILE A 70 3.71 7.87 -10.12
N SER A 71 4.83 7.60 -10.79
CA SER A 71 4.85 6.79 -12.02
C SER A 71 4.38 5.35 -11.78
N ASP A 72 4.04 4.62 -12.83
CA ASP A 72 3.67 3.19 -12.71
C ASP A 72 4.85 2.33 -12.24
N GLU A 73 6.07 2.69 -12.64
CA GLU A 73 7.29 2.03 -12.20
C GLU A 73 7.52 2.25 -10.71
N ALA A 74 7.43 3.51 -10.25
CA ALA A 74 7.56 3.84 -8.83
C ALA A 74 6.46 3.13 -8.00
N LEU A 75 5.22 3.10 -8.50
CA LEU A 75 4.12 2.41 -7.85
C LEU A 75 4.39 0.89 -7.72
N ARG A 76 4.86 0.21 -8.79
CA ARG A 76 5.19 -1.22 -8.75
C ARG A 76 6.32 -1.53 -7.77
N SER A 77 7.24 -0.58 -7.57
CA SER A 77 8.33 -0.70 -6.59
C SER A 77 7.86 -0.58 -5.13
N GLY A 78 6.56 -0.35 -4.89
CA GLY A 78 6.01 -0.06 -3.58
C GLY A 78 6.14 -1.20 -2.57
N TYR A 79 6.63 -0.88 -1.38
CA TYR A 79 6.93 -1.83 -0.30
C TYR A 79 6.60 -1.29 1.09
N TYR A 80 6.39 -2.20 2.04
CA TYR A 80 6.38 -1.89 3.47
C TYR A 80 7.76 -2.17 4.06
N ALA A 81 8.31 -1.18 4.76
CA ALA A 81 9.60 -1.31 5.44
C ALA A 81 9.39 -1.81 6.88
N PHE A 82 9.84 -3.01 7.22
CA PHE A 82 9.76 -3.60 8.57
C PHE A 82 11.16 -3.72 9.18
N GLY A 83 11.65 -2.63 9.78
CA GLY A 83 13.03 -2.56 10.26
C GLY A 83 14.02 -2.70 9.11
N ALA A 84 14.89 -3.71 9.17
CA ALA A 84 15.84 -4.03 8.09
C ALA A 84 15.19 -4.78 6.90
N ASN A 85 13.99 -5.35 7.10
CA ASN A 85 13.30 -6.13 6.08
C ASN A 85 12.34 -5.27 5.25
N GLN A 86 12.00 -5.76 4.06
CA GLN A 86 11.03 -5.12 3.19
C GLN A 86 10.05 -6.17 2.67
N LEU A 87 8.77 -5.80 2.60
CA LEU A 87 7.72 -6.58 1.95
C LEU A 87 7.30 -5.83 0.69
N ASP A 88 7.58 -6.39 -0.50
CA ASP A 88 7.22 -5.80 -1.79
C ASP A 88 5.71 -5.94 -2.08
N VAL A 89 4.92 -5.17 -1.34
CA VAL A 89 3.45 -5.24 -1.31
C VAL A 89 2.84 -5.05 -2.68
N MET A 90 3.28 -4.05 -3.45
CA MET A 90 2.66 -3.74 -4.74
C MET A 90 2.91 -4.86 -5.75
N THR A 91 4.10 -5.46 -5.72
CA THR A 91 4.43 -6.65 -6.51
C THR A 91 3.56 -7.85 -6.10
N ALA A 92 3.39 -8.08 -4.79
CA ALA A 92 2.56 -9.17 -4.29
C ALA A 92 1.09 -9.02 -4.72
N LEU A 93 0.51 -7.82 -4.54
CA LEU A 93 -0.86 -7.51 -4.95
C LEU A 93 -1.06 -7.69 -6.46
N GLU A 94 -0.10 -7.26 -7.28
CA GLU A 94 -0.19 -7.48 -8.73
C GLU A 94 -0.17 -8.96 -9.09
N ARG A 95 0.68 -9.76 -8.41
CA ARG A 95 0.72 -11.22 -8.61
C ARG A 95 -0.59 -11.89 -8.18
N MET A 96 -1.20 -11.44 -7.09
CA MET A 96 -2.50 -11.93 -6.63
C MET A 96 -3.60 -11.60 -7.64
N LEU A 97 -3.65 -10.37 -8.16
CA LEU A 97 -4.60 -9.99 -9.21
C LEU A 97 -4.44 -10.85 -10.47
N ARG A 98 -3.21 -11.05 -10.94
CA ARG A 98 -2.93 -11.93 -12.09
C ARG A 98 -3.35 -13.37 -11.84
N TYR A 99 -3.14 -13.88 -10.63
CA TYR A 99 -3.61 -15.21 -10.25
C TYR A 99 -5.13 -15.31 -10.31
N LEU A 100 -5.85 -14.33 -9.75
CA LEU A 100 -7.31 -14.29 -9.77
C LEU A 100 -7.89 -14.14 -11.18
N GLU A 101 -7.26 -13.35 -12.04
CA GLU A 101 -7.65 -13.24 -13.46
C GLU A 101 -7.48 -14.58 -14.18
N LYS A 102 -6.34 -15.25 -13.97
CA LYS A 102 -6.00 -16.50 -14.66
C LYS A 102 -6.82 -17.70 -14.17
N HIS A 103 -7.10 -17.76 -12.87
CA HIS A 103 -7.63 -18.97 -12.24
C HIS A 103 -9.07 -18.83 -11.73
N HIS A 104 -9.55 -17.61 -11.55
CA HIS A 104 -10.87 -17.34 -10.94
C HIS A 104 -11.74 -16.42 -11.79
N GLY A 105 -11.34 -16.10 -13.03
CA GLY A 105 -12.14 -15.30 -13.96
C GLY A 105 -12.34 -13.85 -13.51
N LEU A 106 -11.46 -13.32 -12.65
CA LEU A 106 -11.51 -11.91 -12.25
C LEU A 106 -11.35 -11.02 -13.48
N ILE A 107 -12.20 -10.01 -13.62
CA ILE A 107 -12.09 -8.96 -14.66
C ILE A 107 -11.99 -7.62 -13.96
N ILE A 108 -10.86 -6.94 -14.14
CA ILE A 108 -10.63 -5.59 -13.62
C ILE A 108 -11.14 -4.59 -14.68
N LYS A 109 -12.17 -3.82 -14.34
CA LYS A 109 -12.84 -2.84 -15.21
C LYS A 109 -12.50 -1.41 -14.86
#